data_AF-X1KM59-F1
#
_entry.id   AF-X1KM59-F1
#
_cell.length_a   1.000
_cell.length_b   1.000
_cell.length_c   1.000
_cell.angle_alpha   90.00
_cell.angle_beta   90.00
_cell.angle_gamma   90.00
#
_symmetry.space_group_name_H-M   'P 1'
#
loop_
_entity.id
_entity.type
_entity.pdbx_description
1 polymer ?
#
loop_
_entity_poly.entity_id
_entity_poly.type
_entity_poly.pdbx_seq_one_letter_code
_entity_poly.pdbx_strand_id
1 'polypeptide(L)'
;MTSAVSLLPRGVAYIGAGTYTDITRIVAPDSAAQGERVDVTVKVKNIDTTFYHWIACVAIVDGLRFIDADAFLAPGETHSYSGAFLMAGGDVT
;
A
#
# COMPACT_ATOMS: atom_id res chain seq x y z
N MET A 1 0.06 6.52 -13.62
CA MET A 1 -0.80 7.43 -12.84
C MET A 1 -0.63 7.04 -11.38
N THR A 2 -0.27 7.98 -10.50
CA THR A 2 -0.17 7.70 -9.06
C THR A 2 -1.57 7.86 -8.45
N SER A 3 -2.20 6.75 -8.07
CA SER A 3 -3.44 6.82 -7.32
C SER A 3 -3.10 7.16 -5.87
N ALA A 4 -3.61 8.28 -5.37
CA ALA A 4 -3.63 8.57 -3.94
C ALA A 4 -4.81 7.81 -3.34
N VAL A 5 -4.57 6.98 -2.33
CA VAL A 5 -5.63 6.33 -1.54
C VAL A 5 -5.57 6.92 -0.14
N SER A 6 -6.62 7.63 0.26
CA SER A 6 -6.76 8.09 1.64
C SER A 6 -7.07 6.87 2.52
N LEU A 7 -6.07 6.31 3.19
CA LEU A 7 -6.26 5.17 4.10
C LEU A 7 -6.71 5.60 5.50
N LEU A 8 -6.65 6.90 5.81
CA LEU A 8 -6.92 7.44 7.14
C LEU A 8 -7.51 8.86 7.06
N PRO A 9 -8.20 9.35 8.13
CA PRO A 9 -8.80 10.68 8.14
C PRO A 9 -7.80 11.86 8.08
N ARG A 10 -6.48 11.62 8.19
CA ARG A 10 -5.45 12.68 8.29
C ARG A 10 -4.12 12.43 7.55
N GLY A 11 -3.89 11.24 6.99
CA GLY A 11 -2.66 10.91 6.27
C GLY A 11 -2.96 10.55 4.82
N VAL A 12 -2.27 11.18 3.87
CA VAL A 12 -2.40 10.82 2.45
C VAL A 12 -1.43 9.69 2.18
N ALA A 13 -1.97 8.51 1.85
CA ALA A 13 -1.16 7.41 1.36
C ALA A 13 -1.15 7.37 -0.18
N TYR A 14 0.02 7.13 -0.76
CA TYR A 14 0.16 6.95 -2.20
C TYR A 14 0.49 5.50 -2.49
N ILE A 15 -0.37 4.83 -3.26
CA ILE A 15 -0.16 3.45 -3.73
C ILE A 15 -0.57 3.42 -5.20
N GLY A 16 0.42 3.32 -6.08
CA GLY A 16 0.22 3.33 -7.53
C GLY A 16 0.13 1.92 -8.09
N ALA A 17 -0.81 1.70 -9.02
CA ALA A 17 -0.82 0.52 -9.87
C ALA A 17 -0.01 0.80 -11.15
N GLY A 18 0.88 -0.13 -11.51
CA GLY A 18 1.56 -0.17 -12.80
C GLY A 18 0.71 -0.84 -13.89
N THR A 19 1.21 -0.83 -15.14
CA THR A 19 0.50 -1.30 -16.35
C THR A 19 -0.07 -2.73 -16.25
N TYR A 20 0.63 -3.63 -15.57
CA TYR A 20 0.25 -5.04 -15.43
C TYR A 20 -0.26 -5.41 -14.05
N THR A 21 -0.62 -4.41 -13.24
CA THR A 21 -1.02 -4.65 -11.86
C THR A 21 -2.33 -3.99 -11.53
N ASP A 22 -3.07 -4.62 -10.63
CA ASP A 22 -4.24 -4.02 -10.02
C ASP A 22 -4.18 -4.13 -8.49
N ILE A 23 -4.55 -3.06 -7.79
CA ILE A 23 -4.62 -3.06 -6.32
C ILE A 23 -6.03 -3.50 -5.94
N THR A 24 -6.17 -4.79 -5.67
CA THR A 24 -7.48 -5.42 -5.42
C THR A 24 -8.04 -5.12 -4.03
N ARG A 25 -7.18 -4.84 -3.05
CA ARG A 25 -7.60 -4.53 -1.68
C ARG A 25 -6.49 -3.83 -0.91
N ILE A 26 -6.88 -2.90 -0.04
CA ILE A 26 -6.02 -2.43 1.04
C ILE A 26 -6.76 -2.69 2.36
N VAL A 27 -6.04 -3.22 3.34
CA VAL A 27 -6.54 -3.51 4.68
C VAL A 27 -5.72 -2.70 5.67
N ALA A 28 -6.38 -1.83 6.41
CA ALA A 28 -5.83 -1.03 7.49
C ALA A 28 -6.93 -0.81 8.53
N PRO A 29 -6.59 -0.46 9.78
CA PRO A 29 -7.54 0.06 10.76
C PRO A 29 -8.22 1.34 10.24
N ASP A 30 -9.51 1.54 10.57
CA ASP A 30 -10.26 2.74 10.18
C ASP A 30 -9.80 4.01 10.93
N SER A 31 -9.17 3.83 12.09
CA SER A 31 -8.52 4.90 12.85
C SER A 31 -7.45 4.31 13.78
N ALA A 32 -6.51 5.16 14.20
CA ALA A 32 -5.47 4.83 15.17
C ALA A 32 -5.10 6.11 15.93
N ALA A 33 -4.77 5.97 17.21
CA ALA A 33 -4.35 7.09 18.05
C ALA A 33 -2.94 7.57 17.68
N GLN A 34 -2.61 8.80 18.09
CA GLN A 34 -1.26 9.33 17.92
C GLN A 34 -0.22 8.39 18.52
N GLY A 35 0.83 8.09 17.75
CA GLY A 35 1.91 7.19 18.16
C GLY A 35 1.54 5.70 18.14
N GLU A 36 0.28 5.33 17.88
CA GLU A 36 -0.06 3.93 17.66
C GLU A 36 0.50 3.41 16.34
N ARG A 37 0.86 2.13 16.37
CA ARG A 37 1.28 1.40 15.18
C ARG A 37 0.05 1.08 14.32
N VAL A 38 0.16 1.40 13.03
CA VAL A 38 -0.82 1.04 12.00
C VAL A 38 -0.22 0.00 11.10
N ASP A 39 -0.74 -1.23 11.15
CA ASP A 39 -0.38 -2.28 10.21
C ASP A 39 -1.28 -2.19 8.97
N VAL A 40 -0.67 -2.23 7.79
CA VAL A 40 -1.36 -2.11 6.50
C VAL A 40 -0.96 -3.29 5.63
N THR A 41 -1.95 -3.89 4.96
CA THR A 41 -1.74 -4.92 3.94
C THR A 41 -2.34 -4.48 2.61
N VAL A 42 -1.54 -4.51 1.55
CA VAL A 42 -1.93 -4.19 0.18
C VAL A 42 -1.93 -5.48 -0.64
N LYS A 43 -3.06 -5.81 -1.26
CA LYS A 43 -3.19 -6.95 -2.17
C LYS A 43 -3.08 -6.49 -3.60
N VAL A 44 -2.01 -6.90 -4.28
CA VAL A 44 -1.74 -6.54 -5.67
C VAL A 44 -1.85 -7.80 -6.53
N LYS A 45 -2.61 -7.70 -7.62
CA LYS A 45 -2.78 -8.76 -8.60
C LYS A 45 -1.95 -8.46 -9.85
N ASN A 46 -1.22 -9.46 -10.34
CA ASN A 46 -0.73 -9.46 -11.72
C ASN A 46 -1.94 -9.69 -12.66
N ILE A 47 -2.34 -8.67 -13.40
CA ILE A 47 -3.47 -8.78 -14.34
C ILE A 47 -3.06 -9.31 -15.70
N ASP A 48 -1.76 -9.44 -15.97
CA ASP A 48 -1.29 -10.20 -17.12
C ASP A 48 -1.64 -11.69 -16.92
N THR A 49 -2.24 -12.29 -17.94
CA THR A 49 -2.66 -13.69 -17.95
C THR A 49 -1.65 -14.62 -18.63
N THR A 50 -0.55 -14.07 -19.15
CA THR A 50 0.46 -14.80 -19.93
C THR A 50 1.83 -14.81 -19.25
N PHE A 51 2.29 -13.67 -18.71
CA PHE A 51 3.66 -13.54 -18.23
C PHE A 51 3.79 -13.35 -16.72
N TYR A 52 4.91 -13.86 -16.19
CA TYR A 52 5.38 -13.51 -14.87
C TYR A 52 5.92 -12.08 -14.88
N HIS A 53 5.64 -11.33 -13.82
CA HIS A 53 6.12 -9.96 -13.67
C HIS A 53 6.79 -9.76 -12.33
N TRP A 54 7.87 -8.97 -12.34
CA TRP A 54 8.48 -8.44 -11.14
C TRP A 54 7.68 -7.22 -10.70
N ILE A 55 6.95 -7.33 -9.60
CA ILE A 55 6.01 -6.31 -9.14
C ILE A 55 6.54 -5.72 -7.84
N ALA A 56 6.75 -4.40 -7.85
CA ALA A 56 7.11 -3.63 -6.66
C ALA A 56 5.87 -2.98 -6.05
N CYS A 57 5.76 -3.04 -4.74
CA CYS A 57 4.79 -2.29 -3.95
C CYS A 57 5.54 -1.27 -3.10
N VAL A 58 5.27 0.01 -3.34
CA VAL A 58 5.75 1.12 -2.52
C VAL A 58 4.54 1.81 -1.93
N ALA A 59 4.48 1.86 -0.60
CA ALA A 59 3.45 2.60 0.12
C ALA A 59 4.12 3.67 0.99
N ILE A 60 3.60 4.89 0.87
CA ILE A 60 4.09 6.09 1.55
C ILE A 60 2.97 6.67 2.38
N VAL A 61 3.26 7.13 3.59
CA VAL A 61 2.38 7.98 4.42
C VAL A 61 3.18 9.20 4.86
N ASP A 62 2.64 10.40 4.68
CA ASP A 62 3.27 11.66 5.08
C ASP A 62 4.73 11.81 4.61
N GLY A 63 5.04 11.29 3.41
CA GLY A 63 6.39 11.31 2.82
C GLY A 63 7.33 10.20 3.28
N LEU A 64 6.93 9.36 4.24
CA LEU A 64 7.69 8.22 4.73
C LEU A 64 7.22 6.91 4.09
N ARG A 65 8.16 6.18 3.50
CA ARG A 65 7.91 4.82 2.98
C ARG A 65 7.78 3.84 4.14
N PHE A 66 6.71 3.05 4.14
CA PHE A 66 6.48 1.99 5.13
C PHE A 66 6.28 0.61 4.49
N ILE A 67 6.06 0.56 3.17
CA ILE A 67 6.26 -0.64 2.34
C ILE A 67 7.20 -0.24 1.21
N ASP A 68 8.26 -1.02 1.02
CA ASP A 68 9.16 -0.98 -0.14
C ASP A 68 9.62 -2.42 -0.36
N ALA A 69 8.85 -3.16 -1.14
CA ALA A 69 9.04 -4.59 -1.34
C ALA A 69 8.61 -5.01 -2.73
N ASP A 70 9.21 -6.07 -3.23
CA ASP A 70 8.94 -6.61 -4.55
C ASP A 70 8.80 -8.14 -4.51
N ALA A 71 8.05 -8.67 -5.48
CA ALA A 71 7.91 -10.10 -5.67
C ALA A 71 7.73 -10.45 -7.14
N PHE A 72 8.13 -11.68 -7.50
CA PHE A 72 7.92 -12.24 -8.83
C PHE A 72 6.64 -13.06 -8.86
N LEU A 73 5.61 -12.52 -9.49
CA LEU A 73 4.26 -13.09 -9.48
C LEU A 73 3.97 -13.83 -10.79
N ALA A 74 3.31 -14.98 -10.68
CA ALA A 74 2.76 -15.69 -11.82
C ALA A 74 1.61 -14.92 -12.49
N PRO A 75 1.24 -15.28 -13.73
CA PRO A 75 0.07 -14.70 -14.38
C PRO A 75 -1.21 -14.88 -13.55
N GLY A 76 -1.96 -13.81 -13.34
CA GLY A 76 -3.19 -13.82 -12.54
C GLY A 76 -2.99 -13.93 -11.03
N GLU A 77 -1.77 -14.11 -10.53
CA GLU A 77 -1.49 -14.26 -9.10
C GLU A 77 -1.80 -12.98 -8.33
N THR A 78 -2.32 -13.12 -7.11
CA THR A 78 -2.48 -12.01 -6.16
C THR A 78 -1.54 -12.20 -4.98
N HIS A 79 -0.67 -11.21 -4.75
CA HIS A 79 0.28 -11.20 -3.64
C HIS A 79 -0.13 -10.16 -2.58
N SER A 80 0.25 -10.42 -1.33
CA SER A 80 -0.01 -9.51 -0.20
C SER A 80 1.30 -8.89 0.27
N TYR A 81 1.40 -7.57 0.19
CA TYR A 81 2.50 -6.79 0.74
C TYR A 81 2.05 -6.17 2.05
N SER A 82 2.81 -6.35 3.12
CA SER A 82 2.48 -5.83 4.44
C SER A 82 3.60 -4.95 4.95
N GLY A 83 3.22 -3.88 5.65
CA GLY A 83 4.13 -2.98 6.32
C GLY A 83 3.39 -2.21 7.42
N ALA A 84 4.12 -1.37 8.13
CA ALA A 84 3.54 -0.60 9.22
C ALA A 84 4.27 0.71 9.43
N PHE A 85 3.52 1.68 9.96
CA PHE A 85 4.04 2.97 10.39
C PHE A 85 3.47 3.33 11.76
N LEU A 86 4.03 4.38 12.36
CA LEU A 86 3.46 4.99 13.57
C LEU A 86 2.61 6.17 13.14
N MET A 87 1.38 6.28 13.66
CA MET A 87 0.53 7.44 13.43
C MET A 87 1.27 8.70 13.83
N ALA A 88 1.48 9.59 12.86
CA ALA A 88 2.10 10.87 13.10
C ALA A 88 1.34 11.59 14.23
N GLY A 89 2.10 12.01 15.22
CA GLY A 89 1.60 12.82 16.30
C GLY A 89 1.65 14.29 15.95
N GLY A 90 0.51 14.98 16.04
CA GLY A 90 0.42 16.41 15.76
C GLY A 90 -0.90 16.97 16.25
N ASP A 91 -0.81 17.98 17.12
CA ASP A 91 -1.95 18.76 17.58
C ASP A 91 -2.54 19.55 16.40
N VAL A 92 -3.87 19.58 16.31
CA VAL A 92 -4.62 20.40 15.36
C VAL A 92 -5.22 21.55 16.16
N THR A 93 -4.43 22.58 16.39
CA THR A 93 -4.98 23.91 16.69
C THR A 93 -5.00 24.75 15.43
#